data_AF-A0A438WFU7-F1
#
_entry.id   AF-A0A438WFU7-F1
#
_cell.length_a   1.000
_cell.length_b   1.000
_cell.length_c   1.000
_cell.angle_alpha   90.00
_cell.angle_beta   90.00
_cell.angle_gamma   90.00
#
_symmetry.space_group_name_H-M   'P 1'
#
loop_
_entity.id
_entity.type
_entity.pdbx_description
1 polymer ?
#
loop_
_entity_poly.entity_id
_entity_poly.type
_entity_poly.pdbx_seq_one_letter_code
_entity_poly.pdbx_strand_id
1 'polypeptide(L)'
;LNDTTLKLLFELANDCSLKEKIEAMFKGEKINTTEKRAVLHTALRSLNDTEILLDNMEVLKSVRSVLKRMRAFSDSVRSGKRLGYTNQVITDIVNIGIGGSDLGALMVCTALKRYGHPRLKMHFVSNVDGT
;
A
#
# COMPACT_ATOMS: atom_id res chain seq x y z
N LEU A 1 4.14 22.87 24.34
CA LEU A 1 5.55 22.65 23.97
C LEU A 1 6.26 24.00 24.04
N ASN A 2 7.44 24.08 24.65
CA ASN A 2 8.30 25.27 24.63
C ASN A 2 9.62 24.94 23.93
N ASP A 3 10.46 25.96 23.68
CA ASP A 3 11.71 25.80 22.94
C ASP A 3 12.67 24.81 23.61
N THR A 4 12.76 24.84 24.94
CA THR A 4 13.55 23.87 25.71
C THR A 4 13.07 22.45 25.47
N THR A 5 11.75 22.21 25.50
CA THR A 5 11.18 20.87 25.24
C THR A 5 11.43 20.42 23.81
N LEU A 6 11.30 21.31 22.82
CA LEU A 6 11.58 20.95 21.42
C LEU A 6 13.06 20.59 21.22
N LYS A 7 13.98 21.36 21.83
CA LYS A 7 15.41 21.05 21.80
C LYS A 7 15.70 19.65 22.38
N LEU A 8 15.15 19.34 23.56
CA LEU A 8 15.34 18.03 24.19
C LEU A 8 14.75 16.87 23.34
N LEU A 9 13.62 17.09 22.66
CA LEU A 9 13.04 16.09 21.76
C LEU A 9 13.92 15.84 20.51
N PHE A 10 14.54 16.88 19.96
CA PHE A 10 15.50 16.73 18.85
C PHE A 10 16.81 16.07 19.29
N GLU A 11 17.31 16.40 20.48
CA GLU A 11 18.46 15.71 21.09
C GLU A 11 18.16 14.22 21.28
N LEU A 12 16.98 13.88 21.82
CA LEU A 12 16.54 12.48 21.95
C LEU A 12 16.48 11.76 20.58
N ALA A 13 16.00 12.43 19.54
CA ALA A 13 15.96 11.85 18.19
C ALA A 13 17.38 11.53 17.65
N ASN A 14 18.35 12.39 17.95
CA ASN A 14 19.76 12.19 17.60
C ASN A 14 20.38 11.04 18.42
N ASP A 15 20.17 11.03 19.74
CA ASP A 15 20.65 9.98 20.65
C ASP A 15 20.09 8.60 20.26
N CYS A 16 18.86 8.58 19.72
CA CYS A 16 18.24 7.36 19.20
C CYS A 16 18.70 6.96 17.79
N SER A 17 19.59 7.74 17.17
CA SER A 17 20.03 7.60 15.77
C SER A 17 18.86 7.48 14.79
N LEU A 18 17.83 8.32 14.98
CA LEU A 18 16.59 8.24 14.22
C LEU A 18 16.84 8.46 12.72
N LYS A 19 17.73 9.39 12.37
CA LYS A 19 18.05 9.72 10.98
C LYS A 19 18.65 8.52 10.24
N GLU A 20 19.62 7.86 10.86
CA GLU A 20 20.31 6.69 10.32
C GLU A 20 19.33 5.53 10.13
N LYS A 21 18.40 5.32 11.09
CA LYS A 21 17.35 4.29 10.98
C LYS A 21 16.37 4.58 9.85
N ILE A 22 16.01 5.85 9.64
CA ILE A 22 15.19 6.26 8.49
C ILE A 22 15.94 5.97 7.20
N GLU A 23 17.21 6.38 7.08
CA GLU A 23 18.01 6.13 5.88
C GLU A 23 18.16 4.63 5.58
N ALA A 24 18.41 3.80 6.60
CA ALA A 24 18.47 2.35 6.48
C ALA A 24 17.17 1.74 5.94
N MET A 25 16.01 2.23 6.42
CA MET A 25 14.70 1.83 5.89
C MET A 25 14.56 2.16 4.40
N PHE A 26 14.91 3.39 4.00
CA PHE A 26 14.79 3.84 2.61
C PHE A 26 15.76 3.13 1.66
N LYS A 27 16.94 2.72 2.15
CA LYS A 27 17.92 1.91 1.39
C LYS A 27 17.53 0.44 1.26
N GLY A 28 16.51 -0.02 1.98
CA GLY A 28 16.07 -1.42 1.95
C GLY A 28 16.90 -2.35 2.82
N GLU A 29 17.60 -1.82 3.82
CA GLU A 29 18.28 -2.65 4.81
C GLU A 29 17.27 -3.51 5.59
N LYS A 30 17.73 -4.66 6.09
CA LYS A 30 16.90 -5.64 6.81
C LYS A 30 16.66 -5.22 8.27
N ILE A 31 15.99 -4.07 8.44
CA ILE A 31 15.73 -3.44 9.74
C ILE A 31 14.64 -4.15 10.57
N ASN A 32 13.79 -4.97 9.95
CA ASN A 32 12.97 -5.93 10.68
C ASN A 32 13.86 -7.11 11.05
N THR A 33 14.52 -7.00 12.21
CA THR A 33 15.60 -7.89 12.64
C THR A 33 15.10 -9.27 13.07
N THR A 34 13.89 -9.37 13.63
CA THR A 34 13.31 -10.65 14.08
C THR A 34 12.97 -11.55 12.90
N GLU A 35 12.42 -10.98 11.81
CA GLU A 35 12.10 -11.73 10.59
C GLU A 35 13.18 -11.66 9.51
N LYS A 36 14.25 -10.86 9.74
CA LYS A 36 15.34 -10.60 8.79
C LYS A 36 14.83 -10.05 7.44
N ARG A 37 13.94 -9.05 7.49
CA ARG A 37 13.27 -8.48 6.30
C ARG A 37 13.51 -6.98 6.16
N ALA A 38 13.52 -6.51 4.90
CA ALA A 38 13.45 -5.10 4.59
C ALA A 38 12.04 -4.54 4.81
N VAL A 39 11.93 -3.24 5.10
CA VAL A 39 10.65 -2.55 5.31
C VAL A 39 10.49 -1.45 4.25
N LEU A 40 9.89 -1.79 3.10
CA LEU A 40 9.92 -0.97 1.88
C LEU A 40 8.54 -0.52 1.37
N HIS A 41 7.61 -0.22 2.28
CA HIS A 41 6.30 0.36 1.87
C HIS A 41 6.46 1.72 1.15
N THR A 42 7.58 2.43 1.37
CA THR A 42 7.94 3.65 0.65
C THR A 42 8.19 3.40 -0.84
N ALA A 43 8.78 2.26 -1.21
CA ALA A 43 9.04 1.90 -2.60
C ALA A 43 7.73 1.73 -3.41
N LEU A 44 6.64 1.27 -2.78
CA LEU A 44 5.34 1.09 -3.41
C LEU A 44 4.71 2.40 -3.93
N ARG A 45 5.13 3.53 -3.37
CA ARG A 45 4.62 4.88 -3.67
C ARG A 45 5.70 5.83 -4.17
N SER A 46 6.88 5.32 -4.50
CA SER A 46 7.98 6.14 -5.03
C SER A 46 7.64 6.62 -6.43
N LEU A 47 7.71 7.93 -6.64
CA LEU A 47 7.67 8.56 -7.97
C LEU A 47 9.07 8.70 -8.58
N ASN A 48 10.11 8.45 -7.78
CA ASN A 48 11.48 8.60 -8.22
C ASN A 48 11.92 7.36 -9.00
N ASP A 49 12.89 7.55 -9.89
CA ASP A 49 13.56 6.49 -10.65
C ASP A 49 14.83 5.97 -9.94
N THR A 50 15.08 6.38 -8.70
CA THR A 50 16.24 5.92 -7.93
C THR A 50 16.14 4.42 -7.70
N GLU A 51 17.16 3.69 -8.16
CA GLU A 51 17.23 2.25 -8.02
C GLU A 51 17.18 1.82 -6.54
N ILE A 52 16.38 0.79 -6.26
CA ILE A 52 16.34 0.12 -4.96
C ILE A 52 16.56 -1.36 -5.23
N LEU A 53 17.70 -1.88 -4.78
CA LEU A 53 18.06 -3.29 -4.90
C LEU A 53 17.75 -4.02 -3.59
N LEU A 54 16.98 -5.11 -3.68
CA LEU A 54 16.74 -6.02 -2.57
C LEU A 54 17.12 -7.43 -3.01
N ASP A 55 18.11 -8.03 -2.35
CA ASP A 55 18.64 -9.37 -2.69
C ASP A 55 18.96 -9.50 -4.21
N ASN A 56 19.64 -8.48 -4.76
CA ASN A 56 19.99 -8.32 -6.19
C ASN A 56 18.81 -8.17 -7.16
N MET A 57 17.59 -7.93 -6.67
CA MET A 57 16.43 -7.64 -7.50
C MET A 57 16.07 -6.15 -7.44
N GLU A 58 15.80 -5.56 -8.60
CA GLU A 58 15.34 -4.18 -8.69
C GLU A 58 13.85 -4.08 -8.34
N VAL A 59 13.58 -3.53 -7.16
CA VAL A 59 12.24 -3.49 -6.54
C VAL A 59 11.29 -2.62 -7.36
N LEU A 60 11.73 -1.45 -7.82
CA LEU A 60 10.86 -0.49 -8.51
C LEU A 60 10.32 -1.02 -9.85
N LYS A 61 11.12 -1.81 -10.59
CA LYS A 61 10.64 -2.48 -11.81
C LYS A 61 9.50 -3.44 -11.51
N SER A 62 9.64 -4.25 -10.46
CA SER A 62 8.60 -5.18 -10.02
C SER A 62 7.32 -4.46 -9.57
N VAL A 63 7.45 -3.39 -8.78
CA VAL A 63 6.33 -2.54 -8.35
C VAL A 63 5.59 -1.96 -9.55
N ARG A 64 6.31 -1.35 -10.51
CA ARG A 64 5.71 -0.74 -11.70
C ARG A 64 5.02 -1.77 -12.60
N SER A 65 5.58 -2.96 -12.71
CA SER A 65 4.96 -4.08 -13.44
C SER A 65 3.59 -4.45 -12.84
N VAL A 66 3.51 -4.57 -11.51
CA VAL A 66 2.25 -4.85 -10.81
C VAL A 66 1.26 -3.69 -10.94
N LEU A 67 1.70 -2.45 -10.78
CA LEU A 67 0.83 -1.26 -10.98
C LEU A 67 0.27 -1.20 -12.41
N LYS A 68 1.06 -1.55 -13.43
CA LYS A 68 0.60 -1.63 -14.81
C LYS A 68 -0.48 -2.71 -14.99
N ARG A 69 -0.31 -3.88 -14.36
CA ARG A 69 -1.31 -4.95 -14.35
C ARG A 69 -2.60 -4.52 -13.62
N MET A 70 -2.48 -3.84 -12.48
CA MET A 70 -3.60 -3.30 -11.73
C MET A 70 -4.39 -2.28 -12.56
N ARG A 71 -3.70 -1.38 -13.28
CA ARG A 71 -4.33 -0.44 -14.20
C ARG A 71 -5.11 -1.17 -15.29
N ALA A 72 -4.47 -2.09 -16.02
CA ALA A 72 -5.14 -2.83 -17.10
C ALA A 72 -6.39 -3.58 -16.61
N PHE A 73 -6.30 -4.24 -15.45
CA PHE A 73 -7.44 -4.94 -14.86
C PHE A 73 -8.55 -3.97 -14.46
N SER A 74 -8.24 -2.94 -13.68
CA SER A 74 -9.23 -1.96 -13.21
C SER A 74 -9.89 -1.21 -14.37
N ASP A 75 -9.16 -0.84 -15.42
CA ASP A 75 -9.71 -0.23 -16.63
C ASP A 75 -10.68 -1.18 -17.35
N SER A 76 -10.35 -2.47 -17.46
CA SER A 76 -11.22 -3.47 -18.10
C SER A 76 -12.55 -3.65 -17.35
N VAL A 77 -12.52 -3.63 -16.01
CA VAL A 77 -13.70 -3.74 -15.15
C VAL A 77 -14.55 -2.46 -15.22
N ARG A 78 -13.90 -1.29 -15.09
CA ARG A 78 -14.57 0.02 -15.09
C ARG A 78 -15.25 0.31 -16.42
N SER A 79 -14.57 0.03 -17.53
CA SER A 79 -15.12 0.20 -18.89
C SER A 79 -16.23 -0.79 -19.25
N GLY A 80 -16.45 -1.84 -18.43
CA GLY A 80 -17.42 -2.88 -18.74
C GLY A 80 -16.95 -3.88 -19.80
N LYS A 81 -15.70 -3.79 -20.28
CA LYS A 81 -15.10 -4.77 -21.19
C LYS A 81 -14.96 -6.14 -20.54
N ARG A 82 -14.70 -6.17 -19.22
CA ARG A 82 -14.65 -7.41 -18.46
C ARG A 82 -16.06 -7.82 -18.04
N LEU A 83 -16.51 -8.94 -18.59
CA LEU A 83 -17.82 -9.49 -18.34
C LEU A 83 -17.73 -10.68 -17.37
N GLY A 84 -18.82 -10.93 -16.65
CA GLY A 84 -19.04 -12.15 -15.90
C GLY A 84 -19.35 -13.33 -16.84
N TYR A 85 -19.60 -14.50 -16.25
CA TYR A 85 -19.81 -15.73 -17.03
C TYR A 85 -21.02 -15.66 -17.98
N THR A 86 -22.06 -14.90 -17.61
CA THR A 86 -23.27 -14.68 -18.42
C THR A 86 -23.16 -13.49 -19.38
N ASN A 87 -21.94 -12.99 -19.64
CA ASN A 87 -21.68 -11.79 -20.44
C ASN A 87 -22.27 -10.48 -19.86
N GLN A 88 -22.60 -10.46 -18.57
CA GLN A 88 -23.04 -9.25 -17.88
C GLN A 88 -21.85 -8.43 -17.35
N VAL A 89 -22.00 -7.11 -17.34
CA VAL A 89 -20.99 -6.21 -16.79
C VAL A 89 -20.88 -6.35 -15.27
N ILE A 90 -19.67 -6.30 -14.72
CA ILE A 90 -19.43 -6.41 -13.27
C ILE A 90 -19.95 -5.17 -12.55
N THR A 91 -20.92 -5.28 -11.65
CA THR A 91 -21.48 -4.16 -10.86
C THR A 91 -20.93 -4.09 -9.43
N ASP A 92 -20.45 -5.21 -8.90
CA ASP A 92 -20.09 -5.36 -7.50
C ASP A 92 -18.68 -5.96 -7.40
N ILE A 93 -17.86 -5.39 -6.51
CA ILE A 93 -16.53 -5.88 -6.17
C ILE A 93 -16.54 -6.29 -4.71
N VAL A 94 -16.20 -7.54 -4.43
CA VAL A 94 -16.13 -8.09 -3.07
C VAL A 94 -14.66 -8.31 -2.72
N ASN A 95 -14.12 -7.50 -1.79
CA ASN A 95 -12.82 -7.72 -1.19
C ASN A 95 -12.96 -8.73 -0.05
N ILE A 96 -12.21 -9.84 -0.12
CA ILE A 96 -12.21 -10.88 0.91
C ILE A 96 -10.82 -10.91 1.53
N GLY A 97 -10.71 -10.55 2.80
CA GLY A 97 -9.44 -10.47 3.51
C GLY A 97 -9.61 -10.05 4.95
N ILE A 98 -8.58 -10.24 5.78
CA ILE A 98 -8.62 -9.88 7.21
C ILE A 98 -7.42 -8.98 7.56
N GLY A 99 -7.57 -8.17 8.61
CA GLY A 99 -6.49 -7.34 9.14
C GLY A 99 -5.95 -6.35 8.11
N GLY A 100 -4.65 -6.42 7.84
CA GLY A 100 -3.98 -5.51 6.89
C GLY A 100 -4.50 -5.60 5.44
N SER A 101 -5.07 -6.74 5.05
CA SER A 101 -5.64 -6.96 3.71
C SER A 101 -7.08 -6.45 3.55
N ASP A 102 -7.68 -5.92 4.62
CA ASP A 102 -9.06 -5.42 4.62
C ASP A 102 -9.14 -3.96 5.04
N LEU A 103 -8.66 -3.65 6.25
CA LEU A 103 -8.87 -2.36 6.89
C LEU A 103 -8.42 -1.17 6.04
N GLY A 104 -7.26 -1.30 5.38
CA GLY A 104 -6.74 -0.26 4.50
C GLY A 104 -7.61 -0.01 3.27
N ALA A 105 -8.08 -1.08 2.63
CA ALA A 105 -8.94 -0.99 1.44
C ALA A 105 -10.32 -0.43 1.81
N LEU A 106 -10.93 -0.93 2.88
CA LEU A 106 -12.21 -0.44 3.40
C LEU A 106 -12.14 1.04 3.77
N MET A 107 -11.12 1.45 4.52
CA MET A 107 -10.94 2.83 4.95
C MET A 107 -10.79 3.78 3.75
N VAL A 108 -9.92 3.45 2.78
CA VAL A 108 -9.68 4.30 1.60
C VAL A 108 -10.91 4.38 0.69
N CYS A 109 -11.59 3.27 0.44
CA CYS A 109 -12.82 3.28 -0.36
C CYS A 109 -13.94 4.10 0.31
N THR A 110 -14.01 4.08 1.64
CA THR A 110 -14.96 4.89 2.41
C THR A 110 -14.60 6.38 2.35
N ALA A 111 -13.34 6.74 2.61
CA ALA A 111 -12.87 8.13 2.60
C ALA A 111 -12.98 8.77 1.22
N LEU A 112 -12.72 8.01 0.16
CA LEU A 112 -12.73 8.48 -1.24
C LEU A 112 -14.03 8.13 -1.98
N LYS A 113 -15.12 7.82 -1.26
CA LYS A 113 -16.40 7.37 -1.86
C LYS A 113 -16.89 8.29 -3.00
N ARG A 114 -16.68 9.61 -2.88
CA ARG A 114 -17.08 10.61 -3.89
C ARG A 114 -16.33 10.47 -5.23
N TYR A 115 -15.14 9.85 -5.23
CA TYR A 115 -14.34 9.58 -6.42
C TYR A 115 -14.57 8.17 -6.98
N GLY A 116 -15.44 7.38 -6.33
CA GLY A 116 -15.81 6.03 -6.77
C GLY A 116 -16.49 6.02 -8.14
N HIS A 117 -16.37 4.91 -8.86
CA HIS A 117 -17.10 4.74 -10.11
C HIS A 117 -18.60 4.64 -9.82
N PRO A 118 -19.48 5.41 -10.50
CA PRO A 118 -20.90 5.50 -10.15
C PRO A 118 -21.65 4.15 -10.26
N ARG A 119 -21.17 3.25 -11.12
CA ARG A 119 -21.72 1.91 -11.32
C ARG A 119 -21.21 0.86 -10.32
N LEU A 120 -20.00 1.01 -9.78
CA LEU A 120 -19.34 -0.07 -9.04
C LEU A 120 -19.59 0.07 -7.54
N LYS A 121 -20.15 -0.97 -6.94
CA LYS A 121 -20.35 -1.08 -5.49
C LYS A 121 -19.20 -1.89 -4.88
N MET A 122 -18.65 -1.40 -3.79
CA MET A 122 -17.54 -2.04 -3.07
C MET A 122 -18.07 -2.70 -1.80
N HIS A 123 -17.75 -3.98 -1.63
CA HIS A 123 -18.12 -4.81 -0.48
C HIS A 123 -16.85 -5.38 0.16
N PHE A 124 -16.88 -5.57 1.48
CA PHE A 124 -15.75 -6.03 2.26
C PHE A 124 -16.21 -7.16 3.18
N VAL A 125 -15.58 -8.32 3.06
CA VAL A 125 -15.84 -9.52 3.86
C VAL A 125 -14.55 -9.87 4.58
N SER A 126 -14.56 -9.77 5.91
CA SER A 126 -13.35 -9.94 6.71
C SER A 126 -13.47 -10.83 7.92
N ASN A 127 -14.69 -11.13 8.36
CA ASN A 127 -14.92 -12.08 9.43
C ASN A 127 -15.12 -13.50 8.88
N VAL A 128 -14.77 -14.49 9.70
CA VAL A 128 -15.08 -15.91 9.44
C VAL A 128 -16.51 -16.27 9.83
N ASP A 129 -17.13 -15.42 10.65
CA ASP A 129 -18.57 -15.51 10.95
C ASP A 129 -19.38 -15.36 9.65
N GLY A 130 -20.40 -16.20 9.48
CA GLY A 130 -21.20 -16.31 8.26
C GLY A 130 -22.39 -15.35 8.20
N THR A 131 -22.42 -14.35 9.08
CA THR A 131 -23.44 -13.29 9.16
C THR A 131 -23.02 -12.04 8.41
#